data_AF-D5H399-F1
#
_entry.id   AF-D5H399-F1
#
_cell.length_a   1.000
_cell.length_b   1.000
_cell.length_c   1.000
_cell.angle_alpha   90.00
_cell.angle_beta   90.00
_cell.angle_gamma   90.00
#
_symmetry.space_group_name_H-M   'P 1'
#
loop_
_entity.id
_entity.type
_entity.pdbx_description
1 polymer ?
#
loop_
_entity_poly.entity_id
_entity_poly.type
_entity_poly.pdbx_seq_one_letter_code
_entity_poly.pdbx_strand_id
1 'polypeptide(L)'
;MTSKLIIIRGNSGSGKTTLSKEIHRRLPHNTLLIPQDTVRREMLNAKDGENTSALPLLENLLEYGYHHCSYTILEGILNAKWYADLFKKSQQLFGDQIYAYYFDIPFEETMKRHKTRHEHSFGGAHGGMKKIILVLFPSMLLLVR
;
A
#
# COMPACT_ATOMS: atom_id res chain seq x y z
N MET A 1 -2.64 -2.29 23.58
CA MET A 1 -2.58 -3.25 22.45
C MET A 1 -1.51 -2.78 21.49
N THR A 2 -0.71 -3.68 20.92
CA THR A 2 0.28 -3.30 19.90
C THR A 2 -0.40 -3.26 18.52
N SER A 3 -0.49 -2.06 17.93
CA SER A 3 -1.03 -1.87 16.58
C SER A 3 -0.15 -2.54 15.53
N LYS A 4 -0.75 -3.06 14.46
CA LYS A 4 -0.04 -3.73 13.36
C LYS A 4 -0.21 -2.98 12.06
N LEU A 5 0.86 -2.83 11.30
CA LEU A 5 0.83 -2.22 9.98
C LEU A 5 0.91 -3.29 8.89
N ILE A 6 -0.04 -3.25 7.95
CA ILE A 6 -0.02 -4.06 6.74
C ILE A 6 0.24 -3.12 5.57
N ILE A 7 1.35 -3.33 4.85
CA ILE A 7 1.69 -2.55 3.66
C ILE A 7 1.43 -3.41 2.43
N ILE A 8 0.56 -2.95 1.52
CA ILE A 8 0.23 -3.63 0.28
C ILE A 8 0.66 -2.75 -0.89
N ARG A 9 1.74 -3.17 -1.56
CA ARG A 9 2.28 -2.47 -2.73
C ARG A 9 2.00 -3.22 -4.02
N GLY A 10 2.03 -2.49 -5.13
CA GLY A 10 1.97 -3.08 -6.46
C GLY A 10 1.60 -2.06 -7.53
N ASN A 11 1.82 -2.43 -8.79
CA ASN A 11 1.50 -1.57 -9.93
C ASN A 11 -0.01 -1.25 -10.05
N SER A 12 -0.36 -0.26 -10.85
CA SER A 12 -1.75 -0.02 -11.23
C SER A 12 -2.35 -1.27 -11.89
N GLY A 13 -3.63 -1.57 -11.63
CA GLY A 13 -4.30 -2.76 -12.19
C GLY A 13 -3.91 -4.11 -11.59
N SER A 14 -3.02 -4.14 -10.59
CA SER A 14 -2.56 -5.38 -9.95
C SER A 14 -3.60 -6.05 -9.03
N GLY A 15 -4.70 -5.39 -8.69
CA GLY A 15 -5.71 -5.92 -7.76
C GLY A 15 -5.42 -5.68 -6.27
N LYS A 16 -4.33 -4.97 -5.93
CA LYS A 16 -4.00 -4.57 -4.55
C LYS A 16 -5.13 -3.87 -3.79
N THR A 17 -5.88 -2.98 -4.46
CA THR A 17 -7.03 -2.27 -3.86
C THR A 17 -8.21 -3.20 -3.57
N THR A 18 -8.42 -4.22 -4.41
CA THR A 18 -9.45 -5.24 -4.15
C THR A 18 -9.06 -6.07 -2.92
N LEU A 19 -7.80 -6.51 -2.85
CA LEU A 19 -7.33 -7.27 -1.69
C LEU A 19 -7.35 -6.44 -0.40
N SER A 20 -6.88 -5.19 -0.43
CA SER A 20 -6.82 -4.34 0.77
C SER A 20 -8.21 -4.11 1.36
N LYS A 21 -9.23 -3.91 0.52
CA LYS A 21 -10.64 -3.82 0.94
C LYS A 21 -11.16 -5.14 1.51
N GLU A 22 -10.80 -6.27 0.91
CA GLU A 22 -11.22 -7.58 1.43
C GLU A 22 -10.57 -7.90 2.79
N ILE A 23 -9.27 -7.62 2.93
CA ILE A 23 -8.57 -7.73 4.22
C ILE A 23 -9.22 -6.80 5.24
N HIS A 24 -9.49 -5.54 4.88
CA HIS A 24 -10.14 -4.56 5.75
C HIS A 24 -11.49 -5.05 6.28
N ARG A 25 -12.31 -5.69 5.43
CA ARG A 25 -13.61 -6.26 5.82
C ARG A 25 -13.51 -7.50 6.72
N ARG A 26 -12.41 -8.25 6.64
CA ARG A 26 -12.19 -9.48 7.41
C ARG A 26 -11.48 -9.25 8.74
N LEU A 27 -10.68 -8.19 8.84
CA LEU A 27 -10.03 -7.82 10.08
C LEU A 27 -11.05 -7.29 11.10
N PRO A 28 -10.72 -7.32 12.41
CA PRO A 28 -11.60 -6.81 13.44
C PRO A 28 -12.01 -5.36 13.19
N HIS A 29 -13.14 -4.97 13.79
CA HIS A 29 -13.55 -3.57 13.86
C HIS A 29 -12.42 -2.70 14.41
N ASN A 30 -12.44 -1.41 14.04
CA ASN A 30 -11.37 -0.47 14.35
C ASN A 30 -10.03 -0.80 13.65
N THR A 31 -10.14 -1.12 12.35
CA THR A 31 -9.03 -1.22 11.40
C THR A 31 -9.07 -0.01 10.45
N LEU A 32 -7.95 0.67 10.26
CA LEU A 32 -7.81 1.78 9.32
C LEU A 32 -7.30 1.29 7.96
N LEU A 33 -7.92 1.72 6.87
CA LEU A 33 -7.43 1.52 5.50
C LEU A 33 -7.04 2.88 4.91
N ILE A 34 -5.81 2.99 4.42
CA ILE A 34 -5.21 4.20 3.84
C ILE A 34 -4.80 3.89 2.38
N PRO A 35 -5.70 4.11 1.40
CA PRO A 35 -5.35 3.99 -0.02
C PRO A 35 -4.64 5.26 -0.51
N GLN A 36 -3.41 5.14 -1.02
CA GLN A 36 -2.60 6.24 -1.53
C GLN A 36 -3.37 7.09 -2.56
N ASP A 37 -4.04 6.44 -3.53
CA ASP A 37 -4.77 7.14 -4.58
C ASP A 37 -6.01 7.87 -4.05
N THR A 38 -6.71 7.33 -3.03
CA THR A 38 -7.83 8.03 -2.37
C THR A 38 -7.33 9.28 -1.65
N VAL A 39 -6.28 9.14 -0.82
CA VAL A 39 -5.71 10.29 -0.10
C VAL A 39 -5.24 11.36 -1.07
N ARG A 40 -4.54 10.97 -2.13
CA ARG A 40 -3.96 11.91 -3.07
C ARG A 40 -4.99 12.53 -4.02
N ARG A 41 -5.79 11.72 -4.73
CA ARG A 41 -6.69 12.20 -5.79
C ARG A 41 -8.02 12.70 -5.25
N GLU A 42 -8.59 11.99 -4.28
CA GLU A 42 -9.96 12.25 -3.82
C GLU A 42 -9.98 13.24 -2.65
N MET A 43 -9.09 13.07 -1.67
CA MET A 43 -9.05 13.97 -0.51
C MET A 43 -8.30 15.27 -0.79
N LEU A 44 -7.22 15.21 -1.56
CA LEU A 44 -6.31 16.36 -1.75
C LEU A 44 -6.27 16.93 -3.17
N ASN A 45 -6.84 16.24 -4.17
CA ASN A 45 -6.71 16.60 -5.58
C ASN A 45 -5.25 16.89 -6.02
N ALA A 46 -4.31 16.10 -5.51
CA ALA A 46 -2.88 16.28 -5.68
C ALA A 46 -2.30 15.39 -6.80
N LYS A 47 -1.19 15.82 -7.40
CA LYS A 47 -0.37 14.96 -8.29
C LYS A 47 0.57 14.07 -7.46
N ASP A 48 0.95 12.92 -8.02
CA ASP A 48 1.97 12.05 -7.42
C ASP A 48 3.37 12.52 -7.84
N GLY A 49 4.38 12.18 -7.05
CA GLY A 49 5.75 12.57 -7.32
C GLY A 49 6.61 12.68 -6.06
N GLU A 50 7.89 12.97 -6.27
CA GLU A 50 8.91 13.08 -5.21
C GLU A 50 8.55 14.08 -4.10
N ASN A 51 7.79 15.13 -4.44
CA ASN A 51 7.34 16.16 -3.49
C ASN A 51 5.81 16.19 -3.37
N THR A 52 5.16 15.02 -3.36
CA THR A 52 3.70 14.96 -3.28
C THR A 52 3.19 15.59 -1.98
N SER A 53 2.20 16.48 -2.09
CA SER A 53 1.53 17.10 -0.93
C SER A 53 0.73 16.10 -0.10
N ALA A 54 0.55 14.87 -0.58
CA ALA A 54 -0.10 13.80 0.15
C ALA A 54 0.76 13.19 1.27
N LEU A 55 2.09 13.37 1.21
CA LEU A 55 3.01 12.73 2.15
C LEU A 55 2.71 13.07 3.62
N PRO A 56 2.55 14.36 4.02
CA PRO A 56 2.24 14.69 5.42
C PRO A 56 0.88 14.13 5.89
N LEU A 57 -0.13 14.10 5.01
CA LEU A 57 -1.44 13.54 5.38
C LEU A 57 -1.35 12.01 5.55
N LEU A 58 -0.61 11.32 4.69
CA LEU A 58 -0.36 9.89 4.84
C LEU A 58 0.35 9.57 6.16
N GLU A 59 1.34 10.36 6.55
CA GLU A 59 2.02 10.22 7.85
C GLU A 59 1.08 10.45 9.04
N ASN A 60 0.23 11.47 8.98
CA ASN A 60 -0.75 11.75 10.03
C ASN A 60 -1.80 10.62 10.15
N LEU A 61 -2.26 10.07 9.03
CA LEU A 61 -3.19 8.93 9.03
C LEU A 61 -2.51 7.67 9.58
N LEU A 62 -1.23 7.47 9.26
CA LEU A 62 -0.43 6.36 9.78
C LEU A 62 -0.27 6.46 11.30
N GLU A 63 0.02 7.66 11.81
CA GLU A 63 0.11 7.96 13.24
C GLU A 63 -1.23 7.77 13.95
N TYR A 64 -2.32 8.25 13.36
CA TYR A 64 -3.67 7.99 13.87
C TYR A 64 -3.95 6.48 13.97
N GLY A 65 -3.66 5.72 12.91
CA GLY A 65 -3.84 4.28 12.89
C GLY A 65 -3.01 3.55 13.96
N TYR A 66 -1.78 4.01 14.21
CA TYR A 66 -0.92 3.47 15.27
C TYR A 66 -1.54 3.66 16.66
N HIS A 67 -2.03 4.86 16.96
CA HIS A 67 -2.57 5.20 18.28
C HIS A 67 -3.98 4.65 18.54
N HIS A 68 -4.78 4.53 17.48
CA HIS A 68 -6.22 4.33 17.64
C HIS A 68 -6.74 3.02 17.04
N CYS A 69 -5.99 2.31 16.19
CA CYS A 69 -6.48 1.12 15.49
C CYS A 69 -5.69 -0.13 15.86
N SER A 70 -6.35 -1.30 15.85
CA SER A 70 -5.66 -2.59 16.01
C SER A 70 -4.81 -2.94 14.80
N TYR A 71 -5.28 -2.53 13.62
CA TYR A 71 -4.61 -2.72 12.34
C TYR A 71 -4.69 -1.43 11.52
N THR A 72 -3.60 -1.12 10.83
CA THR A 72 -3.54 -0.08 9.80
C THR A 72 -3.10 -0.74 8.50
N ILE A 73 -3.81 -0.47 7.40
CA ILE A 73 -3.48 -0.97 6.07
C ILE A 73 -3.06 0.21 5.21
N LEU A 74 -1.81 0.25 4.78
CA LEU A 74 -1.29 1.23 3.83
C LEU A 74 -1.20 0.58 2.44
N GLU A 75 -1.96 1.09 1.48
CA GLU A 75 -2.05 0.52 0.13
C GLU A 75 -1.66 1.53 -0.94
N GLY A 76 -0.84 1.12 -1.91
CA GLY A 76 -0.55 1.96 -3.08
C GLY A 76 0.61 1.49 -3.93
N ILE A 77 0.99 2.30 -4.91
CA ILE A 77 2.26 2.09 -5.63
C ILE A 77 3.43 2.40 -4.68
N LEU A 78 3.27 3.48 -3.90
CA LEU A 78 4.14 3.94 -2.83
C LEU A 78 5.61 3.88 -3.26
N ASN A 79 5.96 4.64 -4.30
CA ASN A 79 7.32 4.68 -4.85
C ASN A 79 8.35 4.80 -3.72
N ALA A 80 9.32 3.87 -3.68
CA ALA A 80 10.25 3.74 -2.56
C ALA A 80 11.10 4.99 -2.31
N LYS A 81 11.42 5.74 -3.38
CA LYS A 81 12.17 6.99 -3.28
C LYS A 81 11.29 8.11 -2.72
N TRP A 82 10.10 8.29 -3.30
CA TRP A 82 9.21 9.42 -2.97
C TRP A 82 8.57 9.28 -1.59
N TYR A 83 8.33 8.04 -1.14
CA TYR A 83 7.67 7.72 0.12
C TYR A 83 8.65 7.20 1.18
N ALA A 84 9.94 7.49 1.03
CA ALA A 84 10.97 7.06 1.97
C ALA A 84 10.68 7.48 3.41
N ASP A 85 10.28 8.74 3.62
CA ASP A 85 9.97 9.27 4.96
C ASP A 85 8.74 8.58 5.57
N LEU A 86 7.72 8.27 4.76
CA LEU A 86 6.56 7.49 5.21
C LEU A 86 6.96 6.08 5.67
N PHE A 87 7.89 5.43 4.99
CA PHE A 87 8.42 4.12 5.41
C PHE A 87 9.27 4.23 6.67
N LYS A 88 10.06 5.30 6.82
CA LYS A 88 10.81 5.57 8.04
C LYS A 88 9.88 5.80 9.23
N LYS A 89 8.82 6.61 9.06
CA LYS A 89 7.77 6.83 10.06
C LYS A 89 7.05 5.52 10.40
N SER A 90 6.77 4.68 9.41
CA SER A 90 6.22 3.32 9.63
C SER A 90 7.10 2.49 10.55
N GLN A 91 8.41 2.43 10.29
CA GLN A 91 9.34 1.70 11.16
C GLN A 91 9.40 2.28 12.58
N GLN A 92 9.40 3.61 12.71
CA GLN A 92 9.43 4.30 14.00
C GLN A 92 8.19 3.99 14.86
N LEU A 93 7.01 3.94 14.23
CA LEU A 93 5.76 3.69 14.93
C LEU A 93 5.57 2.19 15.22
N PHE A 94 5.74 1.32 14.24
CA PHE A 94 5.31 -0.08 14.33
C PHE A 94 6.42 -1.09 14.62
N GLY A 95 7.70 -0.71 14.47
CA GLY A 95 8.84 -1.62 14.68
C GLY A 95 8.70 -2.91 13.86
N ASP A 96 8.77 -4.05 14.55
CA ASP A 96 8.66 -5.38 13.92
C ASP A 96 7.21 -5.80 13.61
N GLN A 97 6.21 -4.97 13.94
CA GLN A 97 4.80 -5.24 13.66
C GLN A 97 4.37 -4.77 12.26
N ILE A 98 5.28 -4.84 11.29
CA ILE A 98 5.06 -4.46 9.90
C ILE A 98 5.01 -5.71 9.02
N TYR A 99 3.93 -5.86 8.27
CA TYR A 99 3.70 -6.94 7.32
C TYR A 99 3.60 -6.36 5.91
N ALA A 100 4.68 -6.44 5.14
CA ALA A 100 4.75 -5.85 3.80
C ALA A 100 4.61 -6.91 2.69
N TYR A 101 3.77 -6.60 1.71
CA TYR A 101 3.45 -7.47 0.57
C TYR A 101 3.53 -6.67 -0.72
N TYR A 102 3.97 -7.33 -1.79
CA TYR A 102 3.98 -6.76 -3.12
C TYR A 102 3.30 -7.67 -4.14
N PHE A 103 2.44 -7.08 -4.94
CA PHE A 103 1.81 -7.72 -6.09
C PHE A 103 2.71 -7.59 -7.32
N ASP A 104 3.48 -8.65 -7.57
CA ASP A 104 4.28 -8.81 -8.78
C ASP A 104 3.42 -9.52 -9.85
N ILE A 105 2.59 -8.74 -10.53
CA ILE A 105 1.88 -9.23 -11.73
C ILE A 105 2.72 -8.87 -12.95
N PRO A 106 3.07 -9.85 -13.81
CA PRO A 106 3.73 -9.58 -15.06
C PRO A 106 2.97 -8.52 -15.87
N PHE A 107 3.68 -7.54 -16.43
CA PHE A 107 3.12 -6.44 -17.20
C PHE A 107 2.14 -6.90 -18.31
N GLU A 108 2.45 -8.04 -18.95
CA GLU A 108 1.62 -8.78 -19.91
C GLU A 108 0.17 -9.02 -19.41
N GLU A 109 0.02 -9.43 -18.15
CA GLU A 109 -1.28 -9.74 -17.57
C GLU A 109 -2.04 -8.46 -17.18
N THR A 110 -1.31 -7.41 -16.80
CA THR A 110 -1.88 -6.08 -16.54
C THR A 110 -2.42 -5.44 -17.83
N MET A 111 -1.73 -5.61 -18.97
CA MET A 111 -2.18 -5.17 -20.29
C MET A 111 -3.44 -5.89 -20.76
N LYS A 112 -3.57 -7.21 -20.51
CA LYS A 112 -4.80 -7.96 -20.79
C LYS A 112 -6.00 -7.41 -20.00
N ARG A 113 -5.83 -7.13 -18.70
CA ARG A 113 -6.87 -6.53 -17.84
C ARG A 113 -7.25 -5.11 -18.25
N HIS A 114 -6.30 -4.33 -18.78
CA HIS A 114 -6.57 -2.96 -19.24
C HIS A 114 -7.42 -2.95 -20.52
N LYS A 115 -7.26 -3.96 -21.40
CA LYS A 115 -8.10 -4.14 -22.60
C LYS A 115 -9.51 -4.63 -22.26
N THR A 116 -9.65 -5.52 -21.28
CA THR A 116 -10.98 -6.02 -20.84
C THR A 116 -11.71 -5.08 -19.88
N ARG A 117 -11.16 -3.91 -19.52
CA ARG A 117 -11.90 -2.93 -18.72
C ARG A 117 -13.08 -2.28 -19.47
N HIS A 118 -13.19 -2.53 -20.78
CA HIS A 118 -14.36 -2.21 -21.60
C HIS A 118 -15.41 -3.33 -21.67
N GLU A 119 -15.10 -4.55 -21.23
CA GLU A 119 -16.01 -5.69 -21.32
C GLU A 119 -15.99 -6.49 -20.01
N HIS A 120 -17.12 -6.47 -19.32
CA HIS A 120 -17.38 -7.27 -18.12
C HIS A 120 -16.75 -8.67 -18.17
N SER A 121 -15.96 -9.02 -17.14
CA SER A 121 -15.86 -10.33 -16.45
C SER A 121 -14.45 -10.58 -15.91
N PHE A 122 -14.34 -10.77 -14.60
CA PHE A 122 -13.12 -11.21 -13.92
C PHE A 122 -12.85 -12.68 -14.25
N GLY A 123 -11.84 -12.96 -15.07
CA GLY A 123 -11.26 -14.30 -15.28
C GLY A 123 -9.87 -14.37 -14.66
N GLY A 124 -9.66 -15.32 -13.74
CA GLY A 124 -8.43 -15.45 -12.95
C GLY A 124 -7.19 -15.74 -13.81
N ALA A 125 -6.13 -14.98 -13.57
CA ALA A 125 -4.78 -15.32 -13.99
C ALA A 125 -3.83 -15.08 -12.79
N HIS A 126 -2.90 -16.02 -12.63
CA HIS A 126 -2.08 -16.21 -11.43
C HIS A 126 -0.83 -15.31 -11.45
N GLY A 127 -0.98 -14.09 -10.95
CA GLY A 127 0.14 -13.32 -10.41
C GLY A 127 0.33 -13.66 -8.93
N GLY A 128 1.52 -14.16 -8.57
CA GLY A 128 1.83 -14.52 -7.18
C GLY A 128 2.09 -13.30 -6.31
N MET A 129 1.49 -13.26 -5.11
CA MET A 129 1.86 -12.29 -4.08
C MET A 129 3.24 -12.66 -3.51
N LYS A 130 4.19 -11.73 -3.55
CA LYS A 130 5.50 -11.91 -2.89
C LYS A 130 5.49 -11.20 -1.54
N LYS A 131 5.97 -11.88 -0.50
CA LYS A 131 6.25 -11.28 0.80
C LYS A 131 7.54 -10.49 0.67
N ILE A 132 7.50 -9.18 0.93
CA ILE A 132 8.73 -8.38 1.01
C ILE A 132 9.08 -8.22 2.49
N ILE A 133 10.32 -8.58 2.84
CA ILE A 133 10.88 -8.25 4.15
C ILE A 133 11.36 -6.80 4.08
N LEU A 134 10.84 -5.94 4.96
CA LEU A 134 11.32 -4.57 5.09
C LEU A 134 12.74 -4.62 5.68
N VAL A 135 13.77 -4.51 4.85
CA VAL A 135 15.15 -4.38 5.30
C VAL A 135 15.59 -2.94 5.06
N LEU A 136 15.63 -2.13 6.13
CA LEU A 136 16.17 -0.77 6.10
C LEU A 136 17.66 -0.83 6.50
N PHE A 137 18.56 -0.87 5.52
CA PHE A 137 19.97 -0.52 5.76
C PHE A 137 20.14 1.01 5.78
N PRO A 138 21.21 1.55 6.41
CA PRO A 138 21.47 2.99 6.48
C PRO A 138 21.60 3.68 5.11
N SER A 139 21.75 2.91 4.03
CA SER A 139 21.61 3.36 2.65
C SER A 139 20.38 2.70 2.03
N MET A 140 19.39 3.54 1.75
CA MET A 140 18.14 3.30 1.06
C MET A 140 18.32 2.39 -0.17
N LEU A 141 18.12 1.07 -0.03
CA LEU A 141 18.10 0.16 -1.17
C LEU A 141 17.01 -0.92 -1.03
N LEU A 142 15.96 -0.67 -1.82
CA LEU A 142 14.96 -1.58 -2.37
C LEU A 142 14.23 -2.53 -1.42
N LEU A 143 12.94 -2.23 -1.20
CA LEU A 143 11.90 -3.24 -1.40
C LEU A 143 12.10 -3.80 -2.82
N VAL A 144 12.73 -4.97 -2.95
CA VAL A 144 13.07 -5.57 -4.24
C VAL A 144 11.81 -6.08 -4.95
N ARG A 145 11.55 -5.43 -6.10
CA ARG A 145 10.53 -5.66 -7.14
C ARG A 145 9.08 -5.39 -6.78
#